data_AF-A0AAE3C2U8-F1
#
_entry.id   AF-A0AAE3C2U8-F1
#
_cell.length_a   1.000
_cell.length_b   1.000
_cell.length_c   1.000
_cell.angle_alpha   90.00
_cell.angle_beta   90.00
_cell.angle_gamma   90.00
#
_symmetry.space_group_name_H-M   'P 1'
#
loop_
_entity.id
_entity.type
_entity.pdbx_description
1 polymer ?
#
loop_
_entity_poly.entity_id
_entity_poly.type
_entity_poly.pdbx_seq_one_letter_code
_entity_poly.pdbx_strand_id
1 'polypeptide(L)'
;MRHFYIILNSIPKFSRKNVDCGDVSDDVAELCSCIRAALFLSHDIRRDVKVHLVLLEEKREVVIDGGSIRYLSPDERSICMLLIKLSEKRARKPWRGVYVNDLTSIRDVFSPDALIITPSKSGADLRQVKNLKEVAVIIPLTPSDNWIEHLNNARTLHVRTWGKLLPSHLITILNNQMDLAEEQKCTP
;
A
#
# COMPACT_ATOMS: atom_id res chain seq x y z
N MET A 1 -6.74 -7.88 10.25
CA MET A 1 -6.14 -7.88 8.90
C MET A 1 -6.15 -6.46 8.38
N ARG A 2 -5.00 -6.00 7.90
CA ARG A 2 -4.73 -4.61 7.51
C ARG A 2 -4.52 -4.55 6.01
N HIS A 3 -5.12 -3.58 5.32
CA HIS A 3 -5.04 -3.47 3.87
C HIS A 3 -4.47 -2.10 3.48
N PHE A 4 -3.32 -2.09 2.83
CA PHE A 4 -2.71 -0.87 2.30
C PHE A 4 -2.95 -0.79 0.80
N TYR A 5 -3.71 0.20 0.34
CA TYR A 5 -4.01 0.45 -1.07
C TYR A 5 -3.14 1.59 -1.59
N ILE A 6 -2.13 1.23 -2.38
CA ILE A 6 -1.23 2.18 -3.02
C ILE A 6 -1.78 2.41 -4.43
N ILE A 7 -2.21 3.64 -4.71
CA ILE A 7 -2.78 4.01 -6.00
C ILE A 7 -1.71 4.67 -6.86
N LEU A 8 -1.57 4.16 -8.07
CA LEU A 8 -0.66 4.67 -9.09
C LEU A 8 -1.27 4.48 -10.48
N ASN A 9 -0.91 5.34 -11.44
CA ASN A 9 -1.39 5.21 -12.81
C ASN A 9 -0.89 3.91 -13.47
N SER A 10 0.43 3.69 -13.42
CA SER A 10 1.11 2.48 -13.89
C SER A 10 2.43 2.33 -13.13
N ILE A 11 2.99 1.12 -13.09
CA ILE A 11 4.31 0.91 -12.49
C ILE A 11 5.35 1.62 -13.38
N PRO A 12 6.20 2.53 -12.83
CA PRO A 12 7.21 3.19 -13.64
C PRO A 12 8.10 2.17 -14.37
N LYS A 13 8.47 2.46 -15.61
CA LYS A 13 9.30 1.56 -16.41
C LYS A 13 10.77 1.71 -16.04
N PHE A 14 11.38 0.64 -15.56
CA PHE A 14 12.82 0.57 -15.30
C PHE A 14 13.32 -0.84 -15.58
N SER A 15 14.63 -0.99 -15.77
CA SER A 15 15.26 -2.27 -16.07
C SER A 15 16.11 -2.77 -14.90
N ARG A 16 16.44 -4.06 -14.92
CA ARG A 16 17.40 -4.64 -13.97
C ARG A 16 18.74 -3.90 -13.98
N LYS A 17 19.21 -3.46 -15.15
CA LYS A 17 20.46 -2.70 -15.28
C LYS A 17 20.41 -1.38 -14.48
N ASN A 18 19.28 -0.68 -14.55
CA ASN A 18 19.06 0.57 -13.79
C ASN A 18 19.18 0.30 -12.27
N VAL A 19 18.54 -0.77 -11.78
CA VAL A 19 18.63 -1.18 -10.37
C VAL A 19 20.07 -1.58 -9.98
N ASP A 20 20.77 -2.31 -10.85
CA ASP A 20 22.15 -2.76 -10.63
C ASP A 20 23.13 -1.58 -10.51
N CYS A 21 22.89 -0.46 -11.20
CA CYS A 21 23.72 0.75 -11.11
C CYS A 21 23.17 1.82 -10.14
N GLY A 22 22.12 1.53 -9.38
CA GLY A 22 21.52 2.48 -8.44
C GLY A 22 20.78 3.65 -9.11
N ASP A 23 20.40 3.50 -10.36
CA ASP A 23 19.66 4.48 -11.17
C ASP A 23 18.16 4.20 -11.08
N VAL A 24 17.58 4.41 -9.90
CA VAL A 24 16.15 4.18 -9.63
C VAL A 24 15.47 5.54 -9.40
N SER A 25 14.33 5.77 -10.04
CA SER A 25 13.60 7.04 -9.87
C SER A 25 13.00 7.14 -8.46
N ASP A 26 12.84 8.36 -7.97
CA ASP A 26 12.26 8.64 -6.65
C ASP A 26 10.89 7.97 -6.46
N ASP A 27 10.05 7.95 -7.49
CA ASP A 27 8.73 7.30 -7.44
C ASP A 27 8.82 5.78 -7.21
N VAL A 28 9.80 5.12 -7.84
CA VAL A 28 10.04 3.69 -7.65
C VAL A 28 10.63 3.43 -6.26
N ALA A 29 11.58 4.25 -5.82
CA ALA A 29 12.17 4.15 -4.49
C ALA A 29 11.11 4.36 -3.39
N GLU A 30 10.17 5.28 -3.58
CA GLU A 30 9.06 5.52 -2.67
C GLU A 30 8.05 4.37 -2.68
N LEU A 31 7.73 3.80 -3.86
CA LEU A 31 6.89 2.61 -3.97
C LEU A 31 7.50 1.41 -3.25
N CYS A 32 8.81 1.17 -3.44
CA CYS A 32 9.56 0.15 -2.70
C CYS A 32 9.50 0.43 -1.18
N SER A 33 9.68 1.68 -0.78
CA SER A 33 9.59 2.08 0.63
C SER A 33 8.19 1.89 1.21
N CYS A 34 7.14 2.09 0.43
CA CYS A 34 5.77 1.82 0.86
C CYS A 34 5.52 0.33 1.11
N ILE A 35 5.93 -0.53 0.16
CA ILE A 35 5.82 -2.00 0.30
C ILE A 35 6.62 -2.45 1.53
N ARG A 36 7.83 -1.91 1.69
CA ARG A 36 8.71 -2.20 2.82
C ARG A 36 8.06 -1.82 4.16
N ALA A 37 7.59 -0.58 4.29
CA ALA A 37 6.96 -0.05 5.50
C ALA A 37 5.66 -0.79 5.87
N ALA A 38 4.94 -1.32 4.88
CA ALA A 38 3.71 -2.06 5.11
C ALA A 38 3.96 -3.48 5.62
N LEU A 39 4.94 -4.20 5.06
CA LEU A 39 5.11 -5.64 5.28
C LEU A 39 6.19 -5.99 6.31
N PHE A 40 7.32 -5.30 6.34
CA PHE A 40 8.50 -5.81 7.06
C PHE A 40 8.61 -5.24 8.48
N LEU A 41 9.03 -6.10 9.41
CA LEU A 41 9.49 -5.78 10.75
C LEU A 41 11.01 -6.02 10.83
N SER A 42 11.60 -5.79 12.00
CA SER A 42 13.03 -6.07 12.24
C SER A 42 13.40 -7.54 12.02
N HIS A 43 12.53 -8.47 12.43
CA HIS A 43 12.83 -9.91 12.42
C HIS A 43 11.73 -10.79 11.80
N ASP A 44 10.65 -10.20 11.30
CA ASP A 44 9.54 -10.95 10.68
C ASP A 44 8.84 -10.11 9.61
N ILE A 45 7.86 -10.71 8.94
CA ILE A 45 6.91 -10.06 8.03
C ILE A 45 5.54 -10.06 8.70
N ARG A 46 4.80 -8.95 8.59
CA ARG A 46 3.42 -8.81 9.06
C ARG A 46 2.51 -9.73 8.25
N ARG A 47 2.12 -10.87 8.85
CA ARG A 47 1.29 -11.91 8.20
C ARG A 47 -0.19 -11.51 8.07
N ASP A 48 -0.61 -10.50 8.82
CA ASP A 48 -1.95 -9.95 8.82
C ASP A 48 -2.10 -8.72 7.91
N VAL A 49 -1.11 -8.43 7.06
CA VAL A 49 -1.11 -7.30 6.12
C VAL A 49 -1.23 -7.79 4.68
N LYS A 50 -2.08 -7.10 3.91
CA LYS A 50 -2.11 -7.17 2.44
C LYS A 50 -1.78 -5.81 1.85
N VAL A 51 -0.87 -5.78 0.89
CA VAL A 51 -0.53 -4.57 0.13
C VAL A 51 -1.12 -4.69 -1.26
N HIS A 52 -1.96 -3.74 -1.62
CA HIS A 52 -2.67 -3.67 -2.89
C HIS A 52 -2.05 -2.55 -3.72
N LEU A 53 -1.47 -2.89 -4.87
CA LEU A 53 -1.04 -1.92 -5.88
C LEU A 53 -2.17 -1.78 -6.90
N VAL A 54 -2.86 -0.64 -6.87
CA VAL A 54 -3.98 -0.34 -7.76
C VAL A 54 -3.46 0.45 -8.95
N LEU A 55 -3.39 -0.20 -10.12
CA LEU A 55 -2.85 0.33 -11.37
C LEU A 55 -4.00 0.84 -12.25
N LEU A 56 -4.24 2.14 -12.25
CA LEU A 56 -5.44 2.74 -12.87
C LEU A 56 -5.45 2.62 -14.40
N GLU A 57 -4.33 2.88 -15.09
CA GLU A 57 -4.24 2.81 -16.55
C GLU A 57 -4.32 1.37 -17.06
N GLU A 58 -3.79 0.44 -16.27
CA GLU A 58 -3.77 -0.99 -16.60
C GLU A 58 -5.07 -1.71 -16.20
N LYS A 59 -5.96 -1.04 -15.46
CA LYS A 59 -7.18 -1.62 -14.87
C LYS A 59 -6.87 -2.92 -14.14
N ARG A 60 -5.84 -2.89 -13.29
CA ARG A 60 -5.27 -4.08 -12.65
C ARG A 60 -4.97 -3.80 -11.19
N GLU A 61 -5.21 -4.79 -10.35
CA GLU A 61 -4.82 -4.80 -8.95
C GLU A 61 -3.78 -5.90 -8.72
N VAL A 62 -2.69 -5.57 -8.04
CA VAL A 62 -1.71 -6.54 -7.55
C VAL A 62 -1.79 -6.62 -6.04
N VAL A 63 -2.08 -7.80 -5.50
CA VAL A 63 -2.16 -8.05 -4.06
C VAL A 63 -0.93 -8.82 -3.61
N ILE A 64 -0.12 -8.21 -2.74
CA ILE A 64 1.00 -8.83 -2.03
C ILE A 64 0.50 -9.22 -0.64
N ASP A 65 0.34 -10.51 -0.41
CA ASP A 65 -0.19 -11.05 0.84
C ASP A 65 0.94 -11.44 1.80
N GLY A 66 1.10 -10.69 2.89
CA GLY A 66 2.12 -10.92 3.91
C GLY A 66 2.04 -12.31 4.55
N GLY A 67 0.85 -12.95 4.56
CA GLY A 67 0.68 -14.30 5.09
C GLY A 67 1.25 -15.40 4.19
N SER A 68 1.30 -15.17 2.87
CA SER A 68 1.70 -16.18 1.88
C SER A 68 2.93 -15.82 1.05
N ILE A 69 3.41 -14.57 1.12
CA ILE A 69 4.62 -14.09 0.44
C ILE A 69 5.85 -14.92 0.84
N ARG A 70 6.73 -15.18 -0.13
CA ARG A 70 8.02 -15.86 0.05
C ARG A 70 9.06 -15.23 -0.85
N TYR A 71 10.33 -15.32 -0.47
CA TYR A 71 11.47 -14.81 -1.28
C TYR A 71 11.39 -13.31 -1.61
N LEU A 72 10.66 -12.54 -0.81
CA LEU A 72 10.67 -11.08 -0.86
C LEU A 72 11.43 -10.60 0.37
N SER A 73 12.46 -9.80 0.14
CA SER A 73 13.31 -9.23 1.18
C SER A 73 13.04 -7.73 1.31
N PRO A 74 13.39 -7.09 2.46
CA PRO A 74 13.15 -5.67 2.68
C PRO A 74 14.09 -4.76 1.89
N ASP A 75 15.08 -5.30 1.17
CA ASP A 75 15.97 -4.50 0.34
C ASP A 75 15.26 -3.97 -0.89
N GLU A 76 15.60 -2.74 -1.28
CA GLU A 76 14.99 -2.06 -2.42
C GLU A 76 15.14 -2.87 -3.71
N ARG A 77 16.30 -3.50 -3.91
CA ARG A 77 16.59 -4.33 -5.08
C ARG A 77 15.62 -5.51 -5.21
N SER A 78 15.36 -6.25 -4.13
CA SER A 78 14.43 -7.38 -4.12
C SER A 78 13.01 -6.94 -4.48
N ILE A 79 12.56 -5.79 -3.99
CA ILE A 79 11.24 -5.25 -4.29
C ILE A 79 11.20 -4.75 -5.74
N CYS A 80 12.24 -4.07 -6.21
CA CYS A 80 12.41 -3.67 -7.60
C CYS A 80 12.33 -4.86 -8.57
N MET A 81 12.94 -6.00 -8.23
CA MET A 81 12.83 -7.21 -9.07
C MET A 81 11.40 -7.77 -9.13
N LEU A 82 10.64 -7.69 -8.05
CA LEU A 82 9.21 -8.02 -8.06
C LEU A 82 8.44 -7.05 -8.98
N LEU A 83 8.69 -5.75 -8.87
CA LEU A 83 8.04 -4.71 -9.68
C LEU A 83 8.32 -4.86 -11.19
N ILE A 84 9.58 -5.17 -11.57
CA ILE A 84 9.94 -5.50 -12.96
C ILE A 84 9.12 -6.71 -13.45
N LYS A 85 9.04 -7.77 -12.65
CA LYS A 85 8.25 -8.95 -13.03
C LYS A 85 6.76 -8.64 -13.18
N LEU A 86 6.24 -7.72 -12.37
CA LEU A 86 4.85 -7.26 -12.43
C LEU A 86 4.58 -6.41 -13.68
N SER A 87 5.56 -5.64 -14.15
CA SER A 87 5.44 -4.82 -15.35
C SER A 87 5.60 -5.63 -16.66
N GLU A 88 6.31 -6.75 -16.63
CA GLU A 88 6.65 -7.53 -17.83
C GLU A 88 5.47 -8.27 -18.51
N LYS A 89 4.35 -8.62 -17.82
CA LYS A 89 3.03 -9.02 -18.40
C LYS A 89 2.07 -9.64 -17.37
N ARG A 90 0.79 -9.80 -17.79
CA ARG A 90 -0.42 -10.39 -17.14
C ARG A 90 -0.29 -11.81 -16.53
N ALA A 91 0.79 -12.11 -15.83
CA ALA A 91 0.84 -13.33 -15.03
C ALA A 91 -0.15 -13.21 -13.88
N ARG A 92 -1.16 -14.09 -13.81
CA ARG A 92 -2.14 -14.11 -12.71
C ARG A 92 -1.49 -14.36 -11.33
N LYS A 93 -0.33 -15.03 -11.31
CA LYS A 93 0.44 -15.35 -10.11
C LYS A 93 1.95 -15.22 -10.39
N PRO A 94 2.48 -14.00 -10.45
CA PRO A 94 3.87 -13.73 -10.85
C PRO A 94 4.86 -14.19 -9.79
N TRP A 95 4.43 -14.27 -8.53
CA TRP A 95 5.26 -14.63 -7.39
C TRP A 95 4.43 -15.36 -6.34
N ARG A 96 5.07 -16.16 -5.48
CA ARG A 96 4.36 -16.83 -4.39
C ARG A 96 3.84 -15.78 -3.39
N GLY A 97 2.53 -15.78 -3.14
CA GLY A 97 1.86 -14.77 -2.30
C GLY A 97 1.64 -13.43 -2.99
N VAL A 98 1.79 -13.38 -4.32
CA VAL A 98 1.40 -12.24 -5.15
C VAL A 98 0.30 -12.67 -6.10
N TYR A 99 -0.82 -11.96 -6.07
CA TYR A 99 -2.02 -12.24 -6.85
C TYR A 99 -2.33 -11.03 -7.73
N VAL A 100 -2.88 -11.28 -8.92
CA VAL A 100 -3.21 -10.23 -9.88
C VAL A 100 -4.67 -10.38 -10.28
N ASN A 101 -5.44 -9.32 -10.04
CA ASN A 101 -6.87 -9.25 -10.34
C ASN A 101 -7.12 -8.19 -11.42
N ASP A 102 -8.11 -8.45 -12.27
CA ASP A 102 -8.64 -7.44 -13.20
C ASP A 102 -9.58 -6.49 -12.45
N LEU A 103 -9.49 -5.19 -12.73
CA LEU A 103 -10.22 -4.16 -12.01
C LEU A 103 -11.26 -3.51 -12.94
N THR A 104 -12.54 -3.64 -12.58
CA THR A 104 -13.63 -2.98 -13.31
C THR A 104 -13.83 -1.56 -12.79
N SER A 105 -13.90 -1.40 -11.47
CA SER A 105 -14.00 -0.12 -10.78
C SER A 105 -13.08 -0.12 -9.56
N ILE A 106 -12.55 1.06 -9.20
CA ILE A 106 -11.77 1.21 -7.97
C ILE A 106 -12.60 0.92 -6.72
N ARG A 107 -13.93 1.10 -6.80
CA ARG A 107 -14.87 0.80 -5.71
C ARG A 107 -14.88 -0.68 -5.35
N ASP A 108 -14.65 -1.55 -6.33
CA ASP A 108 -14.74 -3.01 -6.16
C ASP A 108 -13.52 -3.57 -5.42
N VAL A 109 -12.48 -2.75 -5.26
CA VAL A 109 -11.21 -3.12 -4.61
C VAL A 109 -11.35 -3.11 -3.08
N PHE A 110 -12.23 -2.27 -2.55
CA PHE A 110 -12.40 -2.10 -1.11
C PHE A 110 -13.52 -3.00 -0.58
N SER A 111 -13.26 -3.65 0.55
CA SER A 111 -14.32 -4.32 1.31
C SER A 111 -15.41 -3.31 1.70
N PRO A 112 -16.70 -3.65 1.66
CA PRO A 112 -17.79 -2.73 2.02
C PRO A 112 -17.67 -2.11 3.42
N ASP A 113 -17.06 -2.84 4.35
CA ASP A 113 -16.84 -2.42 5.74
C ASP A 113 -15.50 -1.69 5.95
N ALA A 114 -14.69 -1.53 4.90
CA ALA A 114 -13.38 -0.93 5.00
C ALA A 114 -13.47 0.55 5.39
N LEU A 115 -12.74 0.94 6.44
CA LEU A 115 -12.52 2.35 6.75
C LEU A 115 -11.43 2.89 5.82
N ILE A 116 -11.80 3.82 4.94
CA ILE A 116 -10.87 4.44 4.00
C ILE A 116 -10.16 5.61 4.66
N ILE A 117 -8.85 5.50 4.89
CA ILE A 117 -8.04 6.58 5.46
C ILE A 117 -7.28 7.29 4.34
N THR A 118 -7.48 8.61 4.24
CA THR A 118 -6.78 9.47 3.26
C THR A 118 -6.06 10.62 3.98
N PRO A 119 -4.85 11.00 3.53
CA PRO A 119 -4.13 12.13 4.11
C PRO A 119 -4.76 13.48 3.71
N SER A 120 -4.86 14.41 4.65
CA SER A 120 -5.36 15.78 4.43
C SER A 120 -4.73 16.78 5.39
N LYS A 121 -4.60 18.06 4.99
CA LYS A 121 -4.13 19.13 5.89
C LYS A 121 -5.14 19.48 6.99
N SER A 122 -6.43 19.34 6.70
CA SER A 122 -7.54 19.66 7.60
C SER A 122 -8.16 18.43 8.26
N GLY A 123 -7.53 17.26 8.14
CA GLY A 123 -8.04 16.00 8.68
C GLY A 123 -8.08 15.94 10.21
N ALA A 124 -8.70 14.87 10.70
CA ALA A 124 -8.72 14.48 12.11
C ALA A 124 -7.34 13.96 12.56
N ASP A 125 -7.04 14.07 13.85
CA ASP A 125 -5.83 13.47 14.41
C ASP A 125 -5.93 11.94 14.35
N LEU A 126 -4.91 11.28 13.79
CA LEU A 126 -4.88 9.82 13.66
C LEU A 126 -5.07 9.11 15.01
N ARG A 127 -4.59 9.71 16.09
CA ARG A 127 -4.66 9.13 17.45
C ARG A 127 -6.09 9.02 17.97
N GLN A 128 -7.02 9.80 17.40
CA GLN A 128 -8.43 9.80 17.79
C GLN A 128 -9.24 8.74 17.05
N VAL A 129 -8.64 8.08 16.04
CA VAL A 129 -9.33 7.08 15.22
C VAL A 129 -9.42 5.76 15.98
N LYS A 130 -10.64 5.42 16.41
CA LYS A 130 -10.95 4.17 17.11
C LYS A 130 -11.47 3.12 16.13
N ASN A 131 -11.33 1.84 16.48
CA ASN A 131 -11.82 0.70 15.69
C ASN A 131 -11.27 0.65 14.25
N LEU A 132 -9.95 0.55 14.14
CA LEU A 132 -9.22 0.22 12.92
C LEU A 132 -9.40 -1.27 12.55
N LYS A 133 -10.64 -1.72 12.36
CA LYS A 133 -10.95 -3.06 11.81
C LYS A 133 -10.96 -2.95 10.29
N GLU A 134 -10.08 -3.70 9.63
CA GLU A 134 -9.87 -3.68 8.17
C GLU A 134 -9.72 -2.26 7.62
N VAL A 135 -8.59 -1.65 7.95
CA VAL A 135 -8.26 -0.32 7.44
C VAL A 135 -7.82 -0.45 5.99
N ALA A 136 -8.48 0.31 5.11
CA ALA A 136 -8.04 0.57 3.76
C ALA A 136 -7.32 1.92 3.74
N VAL A 137 -5.99 1.90 3.75
CA VAL A 137 -5.23 3.16 3.67
C VAL A 137 -4.99 3.46 2.21
N ILE A 138 -5.42 4.63 1.73
CA ILE A 138 -5.20 5.03 0.35
C ILE A 138 -4.06 6.04 0.26
N ILE A 139 -3.10 5.70 -0.58
CA ILE A 139 -1.87 6.45 -0.72
C ILE A 139 -1.65 6.74 -2.20
N PRO A 140 -1.95 7.98 -2.67
CA PRO A 140 -1.60 8.38 -4.01
C PRO A 140 -0.10 8.60 -4.10
N LEU A 141 0.57 7.79 -4.92
CA LEU A 141 1.93 8.10 -5.38
C LEU A 141 1.89 9.12 -6.53
N THR A 142 0.85 9.01 -7.38
CA THR A 142 0.52 10.02 -8.39
C THR A 142 -0.80 10.71 -8.01
N PRO A 143 -0.80 12.02 -7.72
CA PRO A 143 -2.04 12.74 -7.44
C PRO A 143 -2.85 12.86 -8.73
N SER A 144 -3.92 12.07 -8.84
CA SER A 144 -5.01 12.32 -9.79
C SER A 144 -6.30 12.42 -8.98
N ASP A 145 -6.96 13.58 -9.03
CA ASP A 145 -8.15 13.83 -8.19
C ASP A 145 -9.36 12.99 -8.62
N ASN A 146 -9.34 12.48 -9.86
CA ASN A 146 -10.47 11.78 -10.49
C ASN A 146 -10.92 10.51 -9.74
N TRP A 147 -10.04 9.79 -9.05
CA TRP A 147 -10.45 8.58 -8.32
C TRP A 147 -11.06 8.88 -6.96
N ILE A 148 -10.76 10.03 -6.34
CA ILE A 148 -11.31 10.41 -5.02
C ILE A 148 -12.83 10.57 -5.11
N GLU A 149 -13.34 11.14 -6.20
CA GLU A 149 -14.78 11.28 -6.44
C GLU A 149 -15.50 9.92 -6.46
N HIS A 150 -14.80 8.87 -6.89
CA HIS A 150 -15.32 7.52 -6.91
C HIS A 150 -15.37 6.88 -5.51
N LEU A 151 -14.74 7.48 -4.50
CA LEU A 151 -14.75 7.00 -3.12
C LEU A 151 -15.76 7.71 -2.22
N ASN A 152 -16.42 8.77 -2.70
CA ASN A 152 -17.32 9.62 -1.91
C ASN A 152 -18.48 8.86 -1.22
N ASN A 153 -18.79 7.63 -1.63
CA ASN A 153 -19.83 6.81 -1.00
C ASN A 153 -19.30 5.85 0.08
N ALA A 154 -17.98 5.71 0.22
CA ALA A 154 -17.35 4.85 1.23
C ALA A 154 -17.13 5.62 2.54
N ARG A 155 -17.03 4.91 3.66
CA ARG A 155 -16.70 5.51 4.98
C ARG A 155 -15.27 6.03 4.94
N THR A 156 -15.12 7.28 4.51
CA THR A 156 -13.83 7.94 4.34
C THR A 156 -13.51 8.81 5.55
N LEU A 157 -12.30 8.67 6.07
CA LEU A 157 -11.77 9.47 7.15
C LEU A 157 -10.49 10.16 6.70
N HIS A 158 -10.54 11.49 6.68
CA HIS A 158 -9.38 12.30 6.39
C HIS A 158 -8.52 12.43 7.64
N VAL A 159 -7.26 12.03 7.55
CA VAL A 159 -6.29 12.08 8.65
C VAL A 159 -5.29 13.18 8.42
N ARG A 160 -5.00 13.94 9.48
CA ARG A 160 -4.07 15.06 9.43
C ARG A 160 -2.65 14.58 9.20
N THR A 161 -2.02 15.06 8.14
CA THR A 161 -0.58 14.91 7.90
C THR A 161 0.14 16.25 8.07
N TRP A 162 1.24 16.26 8.80
CA TRP A 162 2.05 17.45 9.02
C TRP A 162 3.12 17.58 7.92
N GLY A 163 3.14 18.71 7.22
CA GLY A 163 4.15 18.99 6.20
C GLY A 163 4.09 18.06 4.97
N LYS A 164 5.24 17.90 4.30
CA LYS A 164 5.42 16.98 3.17
C LYS A 164 5.76 15.58 3.70
N LEU A 165 4.76 14.87 4.20
CA LEU A 165 4.91 13.50 4.67
C LEU A 165 4.92 12.55 3.46
N LEU A 166 5.95 11.71 3.38
CA LEU A 166 6.01 10.69 2.34
C LEU A 166 4.96 9.59 2.59
N PRO A 167 4.35 9.05 1.52
CA PRO A 167 3.56 7.82 1.52
C PRO A 167 4.02 6.72 2.51
N SER A 168 5.29 6.33 2.44
CA SER A 168 5.89 5.28 3.26
C SER A 168 5.96 5.63 4.76
N HIS A 169 6.18 6.89 5.09
CA HIS A 169 6.15 7.37 6.47
C HIS A 169 4.73 7.32 7.04
N LEU A 170 3.71 7.66 6.25
CA LEU A 170 2.32 7.54 6.66
C LEU A 170 1.95 6.08 6.96
N ILE A 171 2.38 5.13 6.13
CA ILE A 171 2.20 3.69 6.38
C ILE A 171 2.80 3.29 7.72
N THR A 172 4.02 3.75 8.00
CA THR A 172 4.72 3.45 9.26
C THR A 172 3.93 3.97 10.47
N ILE A 173 3.47 5.23 10.42
CA ILE A 173 2.68 5.84 11.50
C ILE A 173 1.35 5.10 11.67
N LEU A 174 0.69 4.71 10.59
CA LEU A 174 -0.55 3.95 10.64
C LEU A 174 -0.36 2.55 11.23
N ASN A 175 0.70 1.84 10.82
CA ASN A 175 1.06 0.57 11.41
C ASN A 175 1.32 0.70 12.92
N ASN A 176 2.05 1.72 13.35
CA ASN A 176 2.28 2.00 14.77
C ASN A 176 0.96 2.26 15.53
N GLN A 177 0.07 3.08 14.98
CA GLN A 177 -1.22 3.36 15.62
C GLN A 177 -2.10 2.10 15.70
N MET A 178 -2.08 1.26 14.66
CA MET A 178 -2.78 -0.03 14.66
C MET A 178 -2.21 -0.99 15.70
N ASP A 179 -0.88 -1.05 15.83
CA ASP A 179 -0.20 -1.87 16.85
C ASP A 179 -0.60 -1.43 18.28
N LEU A 180 -0.58 -0.12 18.56
CA LEU A 180 -1.00 0.43 19.86
C LEU A 180 -2.47 0.14 20.18
N ALA A 181 -3.34 0.21 19.17
CA ALA A 181 -4.77 -0.07 19.33
C ALA A 181 -5.07 -1.58 19.52
N GLU A 182 -4.18 -2.46 19.05
CA GLU A 182 -4.25 -3.90 19.31
C GLU A 182 -3.77 -4.22 20.73
N GLU A 183 -2.68 -3.59 21.20
CA GLU A 183 -2.15 -3.78 22.56
C GLU A 183 -3.16 -3.36 23.65
N GLN A 184 -3.84 -2.21 23.48
CA GLN A 184 -4.86 -1.72 24.42
C GLN A 184 -6.07 -2.65 24.57
N LYS A 185 -6.34 -3.54 23.60
CA LYS A 185 -7.41 -4.55 23.70
C LYS A 185 -6.99 -5.77 24.51
N CYS A 186 -5.69 -5.98 24.69
CA CYS A 186 -5.12 -7.14 25.37
C CYS A 186 -4.82 -6.87 26.85
N THR A 187 -4.86 -5.62 27.29
CA THR A 187 -4.80 -5.27 28.73
C THR A 187 -6.13 -5.62 29.41
N PRO A 188 -6.11 -6.44 30.48
CA PRO A 188 -7.30 -6.92 31.18
C PRO A 188 -8.08 -5.83 31.92
#